data_AF-A0A432MNP7-F1
#
_entry.id   AF-A0A432MNP7-F1
#
_cell.length_a   1.000
_cell.length_b   1.000
_cell.length_c   1.000
_cell.angle_alpha   90.00
_cell.angle_beta   90.00
_cell.angle_gamma   90.00
#
_symmetry.space_group_name_H-M   'P 1'
#
loop_
_entity.id
_entity.type
_entity.pdbx_description
1 polymer ?
#
loop_
_entity_poly.entity_id
_entity_poly.type
_entity_poly.pdbx_seq_one_letter_code
_entity_poly.pdbx_strand_id
1 'polypeptide(L)'
;MTRARPSRSGPPRRVPRGTGDERAGDSAVRIVGMEREPMPRHFGRESVWVVAMTMLGAGLRLKGLGSIGLEHFDEGIYAQAATWVFSGAGLRWLDPGLIPYAPPGFPVLVGLSSAAIGPSGTAAILVSILSGVLTIPVLSWLSRFALGRGAGAATASLAALAGQHVVFSRTGLTDSTFLLCWSLAMVAGATFLERPTPGRAARLGLAVGLAQLVKYNGWMAGAIVALAVLLGAIRRGEAQRSTPRRLGLGLLAAIISAVVYLPWFLFVERTTGYAGLLAHHRSYVDGLAGWWPNWQLQMAQARAMEGLLGNGVTWAGLGIGLSLIGAAIGQGRSARSWGRLRSLGLPIVLVLATLSIVAPGNLAWWISLAWAPLLLGEGRPSARLVGTWFLVMAASTPLYHPYARLWLPTLAASWVAGGGLIAAFLSWARGRSGQGGEPGPPPSRPARTAVIVPLLAILLAGLDPLLWPGRVRPFPELLSPNDGVRRFSKSLVPGLLGARPDGLHLYTRPTFSFYLRTQGIGPLRIHGDLDSIRTTSPSPGEYAIIDAALGVTPDDLDRLLSSSGWRLHVQETLPTSIATLLDVRPETVFDSARAPLGSEPDSDPSPALDARPRSTVWILGPS
;
A
#
# COMPACT_ATOMS: atom_id res chain seq x y z
N MET A 1 -69.78 36.24 -14.43
CA MET A 1 -68.40 36.77 -14.38
C MET A 1 -67.48 35.76 -15.05
N THR A 2 -67.25 35.93 -16.35
CA THR A 2 -66.56 34.96 -17.21
C THR A 2 -65.63 35.77 -18.10
N ARG A 3 -64.32 35.73 -17.81
CA ARG A 3 -63.30 36.52 -18.55
C ARG A 3 -62.92 35.81 -19.85
N ALA A 4 -63.25 36.45 -20.97
CA ALA A 4 -62.81 36.09 -22.30
C ALA A 4 -61.31 36.40 -22.50
N ARG A 5 -60.59 35.49 -23.17
CA ARG A 5 -59.20 35.68 -23.64
C ARG A 5 -59.20 36.35 -25.01
N PRO A 6 -58.32 37.32 -25.29
CA PRO A 6 -58.17 37.89 -26.62
C PRO A 6 -57.25 37.04 -27.52
N SER A 7 -57.69 36.83 -28.76
CA SER A 7 -56.94 36.21 -29.86
C SER A 7 -55.80 37.12 -30.31
N ARG A 8 -54.56 36.60 -30.32
CA ARG A 8 -53.43 37.25 -31.00
C ARG A 8 -53.21 36.62 -32.38
N SER A 9 -53.46 37.45 -33.38
CA SER A 9 -53.12 37.29 -34.79
C SER A 9 -51.63 37.05 -35.00
N GLY A 10 -51.30 36.04 -35.81
CA GLY A 10 -49.94 35.72 -36.22
C GLY A 10 -49.38 36.71 -37.26
N PRO A 11 -48.04 36.88 -37.33
CA PRO A 11 -47.40 37.68 -38.36
C PRO A 11 -47.24 36.91 -39.68
N PRO A 12 -47.08 37.62 -40.81
CA PRO A 12 -47.11 37.03 -42.14
C PRO A 12 -45.85 36.19 -42.45
N ARG A 13 -46.07 35.07 -43.14
CA ARG A 13 -45.03 34.26 -43.77
C ARG A 13 -44.26 35.11 -44.79
N ARG A 14 -43.00 35.44 -44.49
CA ARG A 14 -42.02 35.84 -45.50
C ARG A 14 -41.39 34.59 -46.10
N VAL A 15 -41.54 34.46 -47.42
CA VAL A 15 -40.74 33.57 -48.27
C VAL A 15 -39.48 34.32 -48.69
N PRO A 16 -38.28 33.76 -48.49
CA PRO A 16 -37.13 34.13 -49.28
C PRO A 16 -36.83 33.01 -50.30
N ARG A 17 -37.09 33.32 -51.57
CA ARG A 17 -36.32 32.77 -52.69
C ARG A 17 -34.92 33.38 -52.61
N GLY A 18 -33.91 32.55 -52.44
CA GLY A 18 -32.50 32.93 -52.44
C GLY A 18 -31.69 31.79 -53.01
N THR A 19 -31.43 31.88 -54.31
CA THR A 19 -30.59 31.03 -55.14
C THR A 19 -29.11 31.19 -54.79
N GLY A 20 -28.38 30.07 -54.76
CA GLY A 20 -26.94 30.01 -55.02
C GLY A 20 -26.03 30.50 -53.91
N ASP A 21 -25.52 29.56 -53.10
CA ASP A 21 -24.15 29.66 -52.58
C ASP A 21 -23.70 28.26 -52.13
N GLU A 22 -22.79 27.65 -52.88
CA GLU A 22 -22.03 26.45 -52.50
C GLU A 22 -21.15 26.79 -51.28
N ARG A 23 -21.74 26.79 -50.08
CA ARG A 23 -20.96 26.87 -48.85
C ARG A 23 -20.55 25.48 -48.43
N ALA A 24 -19.27 25.18 -48.69
CA ALA A 24 -18.48 24.16 -48.05
C ALA A 24 -18.99 23.92 -46.63
N GLY A 25 -19.47 22.70 -46.40
CA GLY A 25 -20.17 22.27 -45.20
C GLY A 25 -19.30 22.40 -43.97
N ASP A 26 -19.38 23.55 -43.31
CA ASP A 26 -18.91 23.79 -41.96
C ASP A 26 -19.88 23.08 -41.02
N SER A 27 -19.79 21.74 -41.02
CA SER A 27 -20.38 20.87 -40.02
C SER A 27 -19.62 21.13 -38.73
N ALA A 28 -19.88 22.29 -38.12
CA ALA A 28 -19.50 22.59 -36.76
C ALA A 28 -20.15 21.52 -35.90
N VAL A 29 -19.42 20.41 -35.72
CA VAL A 29 -19.66 19.41 -34.70
C VAL A 29 -19.71 20.22 -33.42
N ARG A 30 -20.94 20.57 -33.00
CA ARG A 30 -21.20 21.03 -31.65
C ARG A 30 -20.70 19.88 -30.79
N ILE A 31 -19.45 20.01 -30.34
CA ILE A 31 -18.91 19.25 -29.23
C ILE A 31 -19.85 19.65 -28.11
N VAL A 32 -20.89 18.85 -27.91
CA VAL A 32 -21.81 18.94 -26.79
C VAL A 32 -20.87 18.87 -25.60
N GLY A 33 -20.58 20.03 -25.03
CA GLY A 33 -19.71 20.13 -23.87
C GLY A 33 -20.34 19.21 -22.85
N MET A 34 -19.65 18.11 -22.52
CA MET A 34 -20.04 17.29 -21.39
C MET A 34 -19.97 18.22 -20.18
N GLU A 35 -21.09 18.85 -19.85
CA GLU A 35 -21.27 19.58 -18.61
C GLU A 35 -20.91 18.60 -17.51
N ARG A 36 -19.74 18.84 -16.92
CA ARG A 36 -19.20 17.97 -15.88
C ARG A 36 -20.20 18.00 -14.75
N GLU A 37 -20.80 16.85 -14.42
CA GLU A 37 -21.70 16.75 -13.28
C GLU A 37 -21.02 17.41 -12.06
N PRO A 38 -21.64 18.44 -11.46
CA PRO A 38 -21.10 19.05 -10.26
C PRO A 38 -20.92 17.95 -9.20
N MET A 39 -19.87 18.04 -8.39
CA MET A 39 -19.66 17.07 -7.32
C MET A 39 -20.95 16.93 -6.52
N PRO A 40 -21.53 15.72 -6.41
CA PRO A 40 -22.81 15.54 -5.76
C PRO A 40 -22.66 16.02 -4.31
N ARG A 41 -23.44 17.04 -3.95
CA ARG A 41 -23.44 17.64 -2.61
C ARG A 41 -24.07 16.73 -1.55
N HIS A 42 -24.63 15.58 -1.94
CA HIS A 42 -25.34 14.67 -1.04
C HIS A 42 -24.55 13.37 -0.80
N PHE A 43 -24.58 12.90 0.46
CA PHE A 43 -24.11 11.57 0.85
C PHE A 43 -24.88 10.50 0.07
N GLY A 44 -24.26 9.99 -1.00
CA GLY A 44 -24.82 8.92 -1.81
C GLY A 44 -24.61 7.55 -1.17
N ARG A 45 -25.27 6.52 -1.71
CA ARG A 45 -25.10 5.13 -1.28
C ARG A 45 -23.66 4.64 -1.38
N GLU A 46 -22.91 5.12 -2.38
CA GLU A 46 -21.48 4.85 -2.51
C GLU A 46 -20.70 5.37 -1.29
N SER A 47 -20.99 6.57 -0.81
CA SER A 47 -20.34 7.14 0.38
C SER A 47 -20.62 6.30 1.63
N VAL A 48 -21.86 5.84 1.82
CA VAL A 48 -22.22 4.94 2.93
C VAL A 48 -21.43 3.64 2.85
N TRP A 49 -21.29 3.05 1.65
CA TRP A 49 -20.48 1.84 1.46
C TRP A 49 -19.00 2.06 1.78
N VAL A 50 -18.43 3.17 1.31
CA VAL A 50 -17.04 3.54 1.60
C VAL A 50 -16.83 3.73 3.11
N VAL A 51 -17.75 4.37 3.81
CA VAL A 51 -17.70 4.50 5.28
C VAL A 51 -17.76 3.12 5.93
N ALA A 52 -18.68 2.25 5.52
CA ALA A 52 -18.80 0.89 6.06
C ALA A 52 -17.51 0.06 5.85
N MET A 53 -16.91 0.09 4.66
CA MET A 53 -15.64 -0.59 4.38
C MET A 53 -14.47 0.03 5.14
N THR A 54 -14.49 1.36 5.35
CA THR A 54 -13.49 2.05 6.18
C THR A 54 -13.57 1.59 7.64
N MET A 55 -14.79 1.48 8.19
CA MET A 55 -15.02 0.97 9.55
C MET A 55 -14.64 -0.51 9.68
N LEU A 56 -14.97 -1.34 8.69
CA LEU A 56 -14.52 -2.73 8.64
C LEU A 56 -12.99 -2.82 8.64
N GLY A 57 -12.33 -2.05 7.76
CA GLY A 57 -10.87 -1.98 7.68
C GLY A 57 -10.22 -1.49 8.98
N ALA A 58 -10.86 -0.56 9.69
CA ALA A 58 -10.44 -0.11 11.02
C ALA A 58 -10.56 -1.23 12.06
N GLY A 59 -11.70 -1.95 12.08
CA GLY A 59 -11.91 -3.08 12.98
C GLY A 59 -10.85 -4.18 12.80
N LEU A 60 -10.49 -4.51 11.56
CA LEU A 60 -9.44 -5.50 11.26
C LEU A 60 -8.05 -5.05 11.74
N ARG A 61 -7.73 -3.77 11.62
CA ARG A 61 -6.45 -3.21 12.06
C ARG A 61 -6.35 -3.06 13.58
N LEU A 62 -7.47 -2.75 14.25
CA LEU A 62 -7.54 -2.59 15.71
C LEU A 62 -7.69 -3.93 16.45
N LYS A 63 -8.13 -5.00 15.78
CA LYS A 63 -8.34 -6.31 16.43
C LYS A 63 -7.06 -6.78 17.13
N GLY A 64 -7.10 -7.04 18.42
CA GLY A 64 -5.92 -7.50 19.16
C GLY A 64 -4.82 -6.44 19.28
N LEU A 65 -5.16 -5.14 19.29
CA LEU A 65 -4.18 -4.06 19.52
C LEU A 65 -3.33 -4.28 20.80
N GLY A 66 -3.92 -4.88 21.83
CA GLY A 66 -3.21 -5.25 23.06
C GLY A 66 -2.21 -6.39 22.89
N SER A 67 -2.35 -7.23 21.87
CA SER A 67 -1.51 -8.41 21.59
C SER A 67 -0.56 -8.20 20.41
N ILE A 68 -0.43 -6.96 19.92
CA ILE A 68 0.56 -6.59 18.90
C ILE A 68 1.62 -5.67 19.50
N GLY A 69 2.87 -5.90 19.13
CA GLY A 69 4.05 -5.21 19.63
C GLY A 69 4.99 -4.78 18.50
N LEU A 70 6.12 -4.20 18.89
CA LEU A 70 7.18 -3.84 17.94
C LEU A 70 8.11 -5.04 17.84
N GLU A 71 8.32 -5.54 16.64
CA GLU A 71 9.14 -6.72 16.40
C GLU A 71 10.11 -6.52 15.23
N HIS A 72 9.74 -5.68 14.28
CA HIS A 72 10.55 -5.39 13.12
C HIS A 72 11.72 -4.48 13.50
N PHE A 73 12.89 -4.68 12.87
CA PHE A 73 14.11 -3.89 13.13
C PHE A 73 13.85 -2.37 13.08
N ASP A 74 13.28 -1.88 11.98
CA ASP A 74 12.96 -0.46 11.78
C ASP A 74 11.93 0.11 12.77
N GLU A 75 11.00 -0.70 13.30
CA GLU A 75 10.02 -0.23 14.28
C GLU A 75 10.71 0.32 15.54
N GLY A 76 11.77 -0.37 15.98
CA GLY A 76 12.55 0.07 17.14
C GLY A 76 13.34 1.35 16.86
N ILE A 77 13.83 1.54 15.63
CA ILE A 77 14.52 2.78 15.22
C ILE A 77 13.54 3.94 15.22
N TYR A 78 12.36 3.78 14.62
CA TYR A 78 11.35 4.83 14.57
C TYR A 78 10.82 5.19 15.96
N ALA A 79 10.60 4.18 16.82
CA ALA A 79 10.15 4.40 18.19
C ALA A 79 11.22 5.09 19.06
N GLN A 80 12.51 4.78 18.86
CA GLN A 80 13.62 5.48 19.52
C GLN A 80 13.77 6.92 19.00
N ALA A 81 13.75 7.13 17.69
CA ALA A 81 13.83 8.46 17.09
C ALA A 81 12.66 9.35 17.54
N ALA A 82 11.47 8.78 17.78
CA ALA A 82 10.29 9.48 18.28
C ALA A 82 10.45 10.07 19.70
N THR A 83 11.50 9.70 20.44
CA THR A 83 11.77 10.25 21.79
C THR A 83 12.18 11.73 21.77
N TRP A 84 12.40 12.33 20.59
CA TRP A 84 12.65 13.76 20.41
C TRP A 84 11.65 14.64 21.17
N VAL A 85 10.38 14.20 21.28
CA VAL A 85 9.30 14.96 21.93
C VAL A 85 9.48 15.08 23.44
N PHE A 86 10.23 14.17 24.05
CA PHE A 86 10.55 14.17 25.47
C PHE A 86 11.91 14.78 25.77
N SER A 87 12.66 15.18 24.74
CA SER A 87 13.91 15.91 24.89
C SER A 87 13.64 17.40 25.07
N GLY A 88 14.43 18.08 25.91
CA GLY A 88 14.37 19.54 26.03
C GLY A 88 14.73 20.29 24.73
N ALA A 89 15.35 19.60 23.76
CA ALA A 89 15.76 20.16 22.47
C ALA A 89 14.74 19.93 21.33
N GLY A 90 13.65 19.20 21.59
CA GLY A 90 12.61 18.90 20.60
C GLY A 90 13.17 18.22 19.34
N LEU A 91 12.74 18.67 18.14
CA LEU A 91 13.19 18.10 16.86
C LEU A 91 14.70 18.21 16.60
N ARG A 92 15.42 19.06 17.33
CA ARG A 92 16.89 19.12 17.24
C ARG A 92 17.57 17.89 17.84
N TRP A 93 16.83 17.09 18.62
CA TRP A 93 17.28 15.83 19.21
C TRP A 93 16.86 14.60 18.38
N LEU A 94 16.49 14.78 17.11
CA LEU A 94 16.28 13.63 16.23
C LEU A 94 17.58 12.84 16.11
N ASP A 95 17.52 11.55 16.43
CA ASP A 95 18.65 10.63 16.37
C ASP A 95 19.20 10.55 14.93
N PRO A 96 20.48 10.90 14.69
CA PRO A 96 21.14 10.70 13.40
C PRO A 96 21.08 9.26 12.88
N GLY A 97 20.99 8.27 13.77
CA GLY A 97 20.80 6.87 13.42
C GLY A 97 19.53 6.61 12.60
N LEU A 98 18.58 7.55 12.57
CA LEU A 98 17.39 7.49 11.72
C LEU A 98 17.70 7.68 10.22
N ILE A 99 18.76 8.44 9.88
CA ILE A 99 19.03 8.93 8.53
C ILE A 99 19.03 7.81 7.47
N PRO A 100 19.72 6.67 7.66
CA PRO A 100 19.74 5.61 6.65
C PRO A 100 18.37 4.96 6.39
N TYR A 101 17.44 5.05 7.36
CA TYR A 101 16.22 4.24 7.36
C TYR A 101 14.98 5.02 6.91
N ALA A 102 14.83 6.27 7.33
CA ALA A 102 13.70 7.09 6.91
C ALA A 102 13.92 8.60 7.11
N PRO A 103 13.22 9.44 6.32
CA PRO A 103 13.00 10.83 6.67
C PRO A 103 12.06 10.98 7.90
N PRO A 104 11.95 12.20 8.47
CA PRO A 104 11.45 12.36 9.84
C PRO A 104 9.93 12.33 9.95
N GLY A 105 9.18 12.34 8.85
CA GLY A 105 7.72 12.49 8.85
C GLY A 105 7.02 11.42 9.69
N PHE A 106 7.41 10.15 9.58
CA PHE A 106 6.82 9.09 10.41
C PHE A 106 7.28 9.16 11.88
N PRO A 107 8.58 9.23 12.23
CA PRO A 107 9.02 9.42 13.62
C PRO A 107 8.44 10.66 14.32
N VAL A 108 8.19 11.75 13.59
CA VAL A 108 7.49 12.93 14.12
C VAL A 108 6.07 12.59 14.54
N LEU A 109 5.31 11.89 13.69
CA LEU A 109 3.95 11.44 14.02
C LEU A 109 3.95 10.44 15.18
N VAL A 110 4.93 9.53 15.25
CA VAL A 110 5.09 8.62 16.38
C VAL A 110 5.42 9.37 17.67
N GLY A 111 6.24 10.42 17.61
CA GLY A 111 6.53 11.28 18.76
C GLY A 111 5.27 11.99 19.26
N LEU A 112 4.47 12.55 18.36
CA LEU A 112 3.18 13.18 18.72
C LEU A 112 2.19 12.17 19.33
N SER A 113 2.12 10.96 18.78
CA SER A 113 1.32 9.86 19.35
C SER A 113 1.82 9.48 20.75
N SER A 114 3.14 9.38 20.92
CA SER A 114 3.77 9.07 22.21
C SER A 114 3.55 10.16 23.24
N ALA A 115 3.52 11.44 22.84
CA ALA A 115 3.16 12.54 23.73
C ALA A 115 1.71 12.47 24.20
N ALA A 116 0.81 11.94 23.36
CA ALA A 116 -0.61 11.83 23.69
C ALA A 116 -0.95 10.63 24.61
N ILE A 117 -0.32 9.47 24.41
CA ILE A 117 -0.66 8.23 25.14
C ILE A 117 0.51 7.56 25.89
N GLY A 118 1.67 8.21 25.93
CA GLY A 118 2.91 7.71 26.52
C GLY A 118 3.79 6.93 25.54
N PRO A 119 5.12 6.91 25.76
CA PRO A 119 6.06 6.18 24.92
C PRO A 119 5.78 4.67 24.98
N SER A 120 5.31 4.11 23.88
CA SER A 120 4.92 2.70 23.81
C SER A 120 4.96 2.20 22.37
N GLY A 121 5.03 0.87 22.18
CA GLY A 121 4.86 0.27 20.86
C GLY A 121 3.50 0.56 20.24
N THR A 122 2.45 0.62 21.08
CA THR A 122 1.09 0.98 20.66
C THR A 122 1.04 2.38 20.04
N ALA A 123 1.78 3.36 20.58
CA ALA A 123 1.83 4.71 20.03
C ALA A 123 2.33 4.73 18.58
N ALA A 124 3.37 3.96 18.26
CA ALA A 124 3.88 3.83 16.90
C ALA A 124 2.90 3.09 15.97
N ILE A 125 2.36 1.96 16.42
CA ILE A 125 1.41 1.14 15.66
C ILE A 125 0.13 1.92 15.33
N LEU A 126 -0.38 2.73 16.26
CA LEU A 126 -1.59 3.53 16.03
C LEU A 126 -1.45 4.53 14.88
N VAL A 127 -0.26 5.11 14.68
CA VAL A 127 0.01 5.98 13.53
C VAL A 127 -0.16 5.20 12.23
N SER A 128 0.41 3.99 12.13
CA SER A 128 0.24 3.11 10.98
C SER A 128 -1.21 2.69 10.76
N ILE A 129 -1.95 2.36 11.83
CA ILE A 129 -3.36 1.97 11.77
C ILE A 129 -4.19 3.13 11.22
N LEU A 130 -4.05 4.34 11.78
CA LEU A 130 -4.76 5.54 11.34
C LEU A 130 -4.48 5.83 9.86
N SER A 131 -3.21 5.80 9.45
CA SER A 131 -2.81 5.99 8.06
C SER A 131 -3.43 4.95 7.12
N GLY A 132 -3.42 3.68 7.51
CA GLY A 132 -4.02 2.59 6.73
C GLY A 132 -5.54 2.73 6.60
N VAL A 133 -6.23 3.12 7.66
CA VAL A 133 -7.68 3.38 7.64
C VAL A 133 -8.02 4.56 6.74
N LEU A 134 -7.29 5.66 6.84
CA LEU A 134 -7.50 6.86 6.01
C LEU A 134 -7.14 6.64 4.54
N THR A 135 -6.27 5.67 4.23
CA THR A 135 -5.94 5.32 2.84
C THR A 135 -7.14 4.77 2.08
N ILE A 136 -8.05 4.03 2.74
CA ILE A 136 -9.24 3.42 2.14
C ILE A 136 -10.14 4.46 1.44
N PRO A 137 -10.65 5.52 2.13
CA PRO A 137 -11.48 6.53 1.50
C PRO A 137 -10.71 7.37 0.47
N VAL A 138 -9.40 7.60 0.64
CA VAL A 138 -8.57 8.35 -0.32
C VAL A 138 -8.47 7.61 -1.65
N LEU A 139 -8.14 6.30 -1.63
CA LEU A 139 -8.07 5.47 -2.84
C LEU A 139 -9.45 5.30 -3.49
N SER A 140 -10.50 5.14 -2.69
CA SER A 140 -11.89 5.13 -3.18
C SER A 140 -12.22 6.42 -3.92
N TRP A 141 -11.87 7.57 -3.36
CA TRP A 141 -12.13 8.85 -4.00
C TRP A 141 -11.36 8.99 -5.33
N LEU A 142 -10.08 8.62 -5.34
CA LEU A 142 -9.27 8.60 -6.57
C LEU A 142 -9.89 7.73 -7.65
N SER A 143 -10.28 6.50 -7.28
CA SER A 143 -10.88 5.52 -8.19
C SER A 143 -12.21 6.03 -8.76
N ARG A 144 -13.10 6.55 -7.91
CA ARG A 144 -14.35 7.18 -8.37
C ARG A 144 -14.10 8.38 -9.28
N PHE A 145 -13.13 9.23 -8.93
CA PHE A 145 -12.78 10.41 -9.70
C PHE A 145 -12.24 10.04 -11.09
N ALA A 146 -11.30 9.10 -11.17
CA ALA A 146 -10.64 8.71 -12.41
C ALA A 146 -11.51 7.79 -13.29
N LEU A 147 -12.22 6.84 -12.68
CA LEU A 147 -12.81 5.68 -13.38
C LEU A 147 -14.34 5.64 -13.30
N GLY A 148 -14.98 6.50 -12.50
CA GLY A 148 -16.44 6.71 -12.50
C GLY A 148 -17.19 6.07 -11.33
N ARG A 149 -18.53 6.08 -11.40
CA ARG A 149 -19.41 5.64 -10.29
C ARG A 149 -19.27 4.16 -9.99
N GLY A 150 -19.26 3.81 -8.71
CA GLY A 150 -19.07 2.44 -8.22
C GLY A 150 -17.62 1.98 -8.17
N ALA A 151 -16.71 2.62 -8.90
CA ALA A 151 -15.28 2.29 -8.83
C ALA A 151 -14.71 2.58 -7.44
N GLY A 152 -15.15 3.66 -6.78
CA GLY A 152 -14.74 3.99 -5.42
C GLY A 152 -15.20 2.97 -4.39
N ALA A 153 -16.48 2.59 -4.43
CA ALA A 153 -17.01 1.54 -3.56
C ALA A 153 -16.29 0.18 -3.73
N ALA A 154 -15.96 -0.19 -4.97
CA ALA A 154 -15.18 -1.40 -5.24
C ALA A 154 -13.76 -1.28 -4.67
N THR A 155 -13.04 -0.21 -4.99
CA THR A 155 -11.68 0.03 -4.47
C THR A 155 -11.63 0.08 -2.94
N ALA A 156 -12.65 0.66 -2.28
CA ALA A 156 -12.74 0.64 -0.82
C ALA A 156 -12.78 -0.78 -0.25
N SER A 157 -13.51 -1.68 -0.91
CA SER A 157 -13.66 -3.08 -0.49
C SER A 157 -12.36 -3.85 -0.67
N LEU A 158 -11.69 -3.68 -1.83
CA LEU A 158 -10.36 -4.25 -2.08
C LEU A 158 -9.33 -3.75 -1.05
N ALA A 159 -9.24 -2.44 -0.83
CA ALA A 159 -8.24 -1.85 0.07
C ALA A 159 -8.49 -2.18 1.56
N ALA A 160 -9.75 -2.32 1.97
CA ALA A 160 -10.11 -2.66 3.36
C ALA A 160 -9.69 -4.08 3.73
N LEU A 161 -9.81 -5.02 2.79
CA LEU A 161 -9.57 -6.45 2.97
C LEU A 161 -8.24 -6.95 2.37
N ALA A 162 -7.44 -6.08 1.77
CA ALA A 162 -6.11 -6.45 1.28
C ALA A 162 -5.20 -6.85 2.46
N GLY A 163 -4.88 -8.15 2.55
CA GLY A 163 -4.13 -8.71 3.68
C GLY A 163 -2.78 -8.03 3.90
N GLN A 164 -2.02 -7.78 2.83
CA GLN A 164 -0.77 -7.01 2.90
C GLN A 164 -0.95 -5.59 3.47
N HIS A 165 -2.03 -4.90 3.10
CA HIS A 165 -2.34 -3.58 3.65
C HIS A 165 -2.69 -3.67 5.13
N VAL A 166 -3.45 -4.68 5.55
CA VAL A 166 -3.79 -4.92 6.95
C VAL A 166 -2.54 -5.20 7.78
N VAL A 167 -1.66 -6.10 7.31
CA VAL A 167 -0.40 -6.44 7.99
C VAL A 167 0.46 -5.20 8.20
N PHE A 168 0.79 -4.46 7.14
CA PHE A 168 1.67 -3.30 7.27
C PHE A 168 1.00 -2.08 7.95
N SER A 169 -0.32 -2.05 8.08
CA SER A 169 -1.01 -1.07 8.94
C SER A 169 -0.96 -1.44 10.42
N ARG A 170 -0.70 -2.71 10.75
CA ARG A 170 -0.56 -3.20 12.13
C ARG A 170 0.91 -3.24 12.60
N THR A 171 1.84 -2.96 11.70
CA THR A 171 3.27 -2.79 12.00
C THR A 171 3.59 -1.30 12.05
N GLY A 172 4.33 -0.85 13.07
CA GLY A 172 4.77 0.53 13.28
C GLY A 172 5.85 1.00 12.29
N LEU A 173 5.65 0.77 10.99
CA LEU A 173 6.55 1.16 9.91
C LEU A 173 6.06 2.40 9.14
N THR A 174 6.97 2.99 8.36
CA THR A 174 6.66 4.13 7.48
C THR A 174 5.63 3.79 6.40
N ASP A 175 5.49 2.53 6.02
CA ASP A 175 4.83 2.10 4.78
C ASP A 175 3.35 2.48 4.67
N SER A 176 2.56 2.32 5.74
CA SER A 176 1.14 2.71 5.73
C SER A 176 0.96 4.22 5.65
N THR A 177 1.79 4.97 6.38
CA THR A 177 1.80 6.44 6.33
C THR A 177 2.28 6.95 4.98
N PHE A 178 3.29 6.28 4.41
CA PHE A 178 3.79 6.55 3.08
C PHE A 178 2.70 6.32 2.04
N LEU A 179 1.98 5.20 2.14
CA LEU A 179 0.89 4.88 1.22
C LEU A 179 -0.24 5.91 1.27
N LEU A 180 -0.58 6.43 2.46
CA LEU A 180 -1.54 7.52 2.60
C LEU A 180 -1.06 8.78 1.87
N CYS A 181 0.16 9.26 2.18
CA CYS A 181 0.74 10.46 1.56
C CYS A 181 0.88 10.29 0.03
N TRP A 182 1.31 9.12 -0.42
CA TRP A 182 1.40 8.74 -1.83
C TRP A 182 0.03 8.81 -2.51
N SER A 183 -1.00 8.24 -1.88
CA SER A 183 -2.37 8.25 -2.41
C SER A 183 -2.93 9.68 -2.50
N LEU A 184 -2.65 10.52 -1.50
CA LEU A 184 -2.97 11.95 -1.54
C LEU A 184 -2.23 12.68 -2.67
N ALA A 185 -0.96 12.33 -2.95
CA ALA A 185 -0.21 12.86 -4.07
C ALA A 185 -0.80 12.42 -5.42
N MET A 186 -1.22 11.16 -5.58
CA MET A 186 -1.90 10.67 -6.77
C MET A 186 -3.24 11.38 -7.00
N VAL A 187 -3.99 11.60 -5.93
CA VAL A 187 -5.21 12.41 -5.93
C VAL A 187 -4.94 13.86 -6.37
N ALA A 188 -3.94 14.52 -5.77
CA ALA A 188 -3.56 15.87 -6.14
C ALA A 188 -3.12 15.93 -7.60
N GLY A 189 -2.36 14.94 -8.06
CA GLY A 189 -1.95 14.74 -9.44
C GLY A 189 -3.14 14.59 -10.39
N ALA A 190 -4.09 13.72 -10.07
CA ALA A 190 -5.30 13.53 -10.87
C ALA A 190 -6.08 14.84 -11.01
N THR A 191 -6.29 15.58 -9.91
CA THR A 191 -6.99 16.87 -9.96
C THR A 191 -6.18 17.93 -10.73
N PHE A 192 -4.86 17.96 -10.58
CA PHE A 192 -3.97 18.86 -11.30
C PHE A 192 -4.03 18.63 -12.82
N LEU A 193 -3.92 17.38 -13.27
CA LEU A 193 -3.97 17.01 -14.68
C LEU A 193 -5.30 17.39 -15.34
N GLU A 194 -6.40 17.25 -14.60
CA GLU A 194 -7.76 17.56 -15.07
C GLU A 194 -8.05 19.06 -15.19
N ARG A 195 -7.46 19.90 -14.32
CA ARG A 195 -7.49 21.37 -14.45
C ARG A 195 -6.21 21.98 -13.86
N PRO A 196 -5.22 22.34 -14.68
CA PRO A 196 -3.95 22.86 -14.17
C PRO A 196 -4.12 24.32 -13.71
N THR A 197 -3.99 24.53 -12.39
CA THR A 197 -4.05 25.85 -11.73
C THR A 197 -2.92 25.94 -10.70
N PRO A 198 -2.42 27.14 -10.35
CA PRO A 198 -1.37 27.30 -9.33
C PRO A 198 -1.73 26.64 -8.00
N GLY A 199 -2.96 26.80 -7.51
CA GLY A 199 -3.41 26.17 -6.26
C GLY A 199 -3.52 24.63 -6.32
N ARG A 200 -3.68 24.03 -7.52
CA ARG A 200 -3.60 22.57 -7.69
C ARG A 200 -2.15 22.09 -7.80
N ALA A 201 -1.28 22.86 -8.44
CA ALA A 201 0.16 22.61 -8.46
C ALA A 201 0.75 22.67 -7.05
N ALA A 202 0.37 23.67 -6.25
CA ALA A 202 0.81 23.79 -4.86
C ALA A 202 0.38 22.59 -4.00
N ARG A 203 -0.87 22.14 -4.14
CA ARG A 203 -1.35 20.92 -3.46
C ARG A 203 -0.60 19.67 -3.90
N LEU A 204 -0.29 19.53 -5.19
CA LEU A 204 0.53 18.43 -5.69
C LEU A 204 1.94 18.47 -5.08
N GLY A 205 2.60 19.63 -5.13
CA GLY A 205 3.94 19.81 -4.56
C GLY A 205 4.00 19.52 -3.08
N LEU A 206 3.03 20.01 -2.30
CA LEU A 206 2.92 19.73 -0.87
C LEU A 206 2.72 18.23 -0.61
N ALA A 207 1.81 17.57 -1.34
CA ALA A 207 1.56 16.14 -1.15
C ALA A 207 2.77 15.27 -1.53
N VAL A 208 3.50 15.61 -2.60
CA VAL A 208 4.74 14.92 -2.99
C VAL A 208 5.84 15.15 -1.95
N GLY A 209 6.01 16.39 -1.48
CA GLY A 209 6.98 16.72 -0.43
C GLY A 209 6.69 16.00 0.88
N LEU A 210 5.41 15.90 1.28
CA LEU A 210 5.01 15.13 2.47
C LEU A 210 5.25 13.63 2.29
N ALA A 211 4.96 13.05 1.12
CA ALA A 211 5.31 11.66 0.82
C ALA A 211 6.83 11.44 0.91
N GLN A 212 7.61 12.39 0.40
CA GLN A 212 9.07 12.36 0.46
C GLN A 212 9.62 12.54 1.87
N LEU A 213 8.93 13.27 2.75
CA LEU A 213 9.25 13.37 4.18
C LEU A 213 8.86 12.11 4.97
N VAL A 214 8.10 11.18 4.40
CA VAL A 214 7.82 9.89 5.06
C VAL A 214 8.74 8.79 4.54
N LYS A 215 9.05 8.78 3.24
CA LYS A 215 9.97 7.82 2.62
C LYS A 215 10.73 8.47 1.47
N TYR A 216 12.02 8.15 1.33
CA TYR A 216 12.91 8.77 0.36
C TYR A 216 12.44 8.69 -1.10
N ASN A 217 11.70 7.64 -1.46
CA ASN A 217 11.15 7.45 -2.80
C ASN A 217 9.84 8.22 -3.05
N GLY A 218 9.35 9.03 -2.12
CA GLY A 218 8.09 9.78 -2.27
C GLY A 218 8.07 10.77 -3.45
N TRP A 219 9.23 11.24 -3.90
CA TRP A 219 9.35 12.08 -5.10
C TRP A 219 8.84 11.37 -6.38
N MET A 220 8.87 10.03 -6.42
CA MET A 220 8.39 9.25 -7.56
C MET A 220 6.91 9.51 -7.87
N ALA A 221 6.10 9.88 -6.88
CA ALA A 221 4.71 10.28 -7.11
C ALA A 221 4.62 11.48 -8.07
N GLY A 222 5.50 12.48 -7.91
CA GLY A 222 5.59 13.62 -8.81
C GLY A 222 6.08 13.23 -10.21
N ALA A 223 7.07 12.33 -10.29
CA ALA A 223 7.61 11.83 -11.55
C ALA A 223 6.55 11.06 -12.37
N ILE A 224 5.71 10.25 -11.71
CA ILE A 224 4.59 9.55 -12.35
C ILE A 224 3.59 10.54 -12.94
N VAL A 225 3.26 11.62 -12.21
CA VAL A 225 2.36 12.67 -12.73
C VAL A 225 2.99 13.37 -13.94
N ALA A 226 4.28 13.70 -13.89
CA ALA A 226 5.00 14.29 -15.01
C ALA A 226 5.01 13.36 -16.23
N LEU A 227 5.28 12.06 -16.05
CA LEU A 227 5.22 11.08 -17.12
C LEU A 227 3.81 10.96 -17.72
N ALA A 228 2.75 11.02 -16.90
CA ALA A 228 1.38 11.04 -17.40
C ALA A 228 1.06 12.28 -18.27
N VAL A 229 1.68 13.45 -17.97
CA VAL A 229 1.64 14.64 -18.84
C VAL A 229 2.32 14.34 -20.18
N LEU A 230 3.53 13.78 -20.15
CA LEU A 230 4.32 13.49 -21.36
C LEU A 230 3.62 12.47 -22.26
N LEU A 231 3.12 11.36 -21.70
CA LEU A 231 2.32 10.37 -22.43
C LEU A 231 1.04 10.98 -23.02
N GLY A 232 0.48 11.98 -22.35
CA GLY A 232 -0.62 12.77 -22.88
C GLY A 232 -0.26 13.66 -24.06
N ALA A 233 0.97 14.17 -24.10
CA ALA A 233 1.46 15.06 -25.15
C ALA A 233 1.67 14.34 -26.49
N ILE A 234 1.97 13.03 -26.45
CA ILE A 234 2.11 12.18 -27.64
C ILE A 234 0.78 12.09 -28.41
N ARG A 235 -0.35 12.36 -27.75
CA ARG A 235 -1.69 12.26 -28.36
C ARG A 235 -2.10 13.59 -28.97
N ARG A 236 -2.40 13.56 -30.27
CA ARG A 236 -2.93 14.72 -31.02
C ARG A 236 -4.21 15.25 -30.36
N GLY A 237 -4.35 16.57 -30.29
CA GLY A 237 -5.56 17.25 -29.84
C GLY A 237 -5.36 18.17 -28.63
N GLU A 238 -6.42 18.34 -27.83
CA GLU A 238 -6.46 19.25 -26.68
C GLU A 238 -5.39 18.94 -25.63
N ALA A 239 -5.06 17.66 -25.46
CA ALA A 239 -4.00 17.22 -24.55
C ALA A 239 -2.65 17.87 -24.89
N GLN A 240 -2.25 17.83 -26.16
CA GLN A 240 -1.00 18.42 -26.66
C GLN A 240 -0.94 19.94 -26.46
N ARG A 241 -2.02 20.65 -26.74
CA ARG A 241 -2.09 22.12 -26.56
C ARG A 241 -1.96 22.54 -25.09
N SER A 242 -2.45 21.71 -24.17
CA SER A 242 -2.37 21.98 -22.72
C SER A 242 -1.05 21.57 -22.05
N THR A 243 -0.18 20.83 -22.75
CA THR A 243 1.07 20.29 -22.19
C THR A 243 2.02 21.36 -21.65
N PRO A 244 2.35 22.45 -22.39
CA PRO A 244 3.29 23.46 -21.88
C PRO A 244 2.82 24.07 -20.56
N ARG A 245 1.51 24.36 -20.46
CA ARG A 245 0.90 24.88 -19.22
C ARG A 245 0.99 23.89 -18.06
N ARG A 246 0.76 22.60 -18.32
CA ARG A 246 0.91 21.55 -17.30
C ARG A 246 2.36 21.38 -16.86
N LEU A 247 3.33 21.48 -17.77
CA LEU A 247 4.75 21.39 -17.43
C LEU A 247 5.20 22.62 -16.63
N GLY A 248 4.84 23.84 -17.05
CA GLY A 248 5.18 25.07 -16.32
C GLY A 248 4.60 25.09 -14.90
N LEU A 249 3.33 24.71 -14.73
CA LEU A 249 2.75 24.56 -13.39
C LEU A 249 3.26 23.33 -12.64
N GLY A 250 3.72 22.29 -13.35
CA GLY A 250 4.39 21.13 -12.77
C GLY A 250 5.73 21.49 -12.14
N LEU A 251 6.48 22.43 -12.73
CA LEU A 251 7.71 22.98 -12.14
C LEU A 251 7.43 23.68 -10.81
N LEU A 252 6.35 24.44 -10.71
CA LEU A 252 5.92 25.03 -9.43
C LEU A 252 5.66 23.94 -8.37
N ALA A 253 5.00 22.84 -8.74
CA ALA A 253 4.80 21.72 -7.83
C ALA A 253 6.13 21.09 -7.39
N ALA A 254 7.10 20.92 -8.30
CA ALA A 254 8.43 20.40 -7.99
C ALA A 254 9.20 21.32 -7.02
N ILE A 255 9.16 22.64 -7.22
CA ILE A 255 9.78 23.62 -6.31
C ILE A 255 9.18 23.52 -4.91
N ILE A 256 7.85 23.46 -4.80
CA ILE A 256 7.18 23.34 -3.51
C ILE A 256 7.54 22.02 -2.82
N SER A 257 7.59 20.91 -3.55
CA SER A 257 8.04 19.62 -3.02
C SER A 257 9.48 19.71 -2.48
N ALA A 258 10.38 20.35 -3.22
CA ALA A 258 11.76 20.54 -2.81
C ALA A 258 11.86 21.40 -1.53
N VAL A 259 11.10 22.49 -1.44
CA VAL A 259 11.05 23.35 -0.24
C VAL A 259 10.55 22.57 1.00
N VAL A 260 9.54 21.72 0.84
CA VAL A 260 9.02 20.88 1.94
C VAL A 260 10.08 19.88 2.42
N TYR A 261 10.85 19.29 1.51
CA TYR A 261 11.89 18.31 1.84
C TYR A 261 13.22 18.95 2.28
N LEU A 262 13.46 20.22 1.94
CA LEU A 262 14.73 20.93 2.14
C LEU A 262 15.27 20.87 3.59
N PRO A 263 14.47 21.04 4.65
CA PRO A 263 14.99 20.96 6.01
C PRO A 263 15.65 19.61 6.33
N TRP A 264 15.05 18.51 5.86
CA TRP A 264 15.63 17.17 6.04
C TRP A 264 16.89 16.99 5.21
N PHE A 265 16.87 17.45 3.96
CA PHE A 265 18.07 17.42 3.10
C PHE A 265 19.27 18.12 3.79
N LEU A 266 19.06 19.32 4.33
CA LEU A 266 20.10 20.06 5.04
C LEU A 266 20.57 19.38 6.32
N PHE A 267 19.67 18.70 7.04
CA PHE A 267 20.01 17.92 8.23
C PHE A 267 20.91 16.73 7.86
N VAL A 268 20.53 15.96 6.85
CA VAL A 268 21.33 14.82 6.36
C VAL A 268 22.70 15.28 5.88
N GLU A 269 22.74 16.34 5.07
CA GLU A 269 23.98 16.86 4.51
C GLU A 269 24.99 17.28 5.59
N ARG A 270 24.51 17.93 6.66
CA ARG A 270 25.36 18.36 7.78
C ARG A 270 25.80 17.23 8.71
N THR A 271 25.06 16.13 8.75
CA THR A 271 25.27 15.08 9.76
C THR A 271 26.09 13.93 9.21
N THR A 272 25.71 13.40 8.05
CA THR A 272 26.37 12.22 7.44
C THR A 272 26.79 12.45 5.98
N GLY A 273 26.37 13.56 5.39
CA GLY A 273 26.48 13.82 3.95
C GLY A 273 25.43 13.05 3.14
N TYR A 274 24.80 13.71 2.17
CA TYR A 274 23.75 13.09 1.34
C TYR A 274 24.32 12.04 0.38
N ALA A 275 25.59 12.16 -0.01
CA ALA A 275 26.27 11.18 -0.85
C ALA A 275 26.36 9.80 -0.18
N GLY A 276 26.66 9.75 1.12
CA GLY A 276 26.69 8.50 1.90
C GLY A 276 25.33 7.83 1.96
N LEU A 277 24.27 8.62 2.18
CA LEU A 277 22.89 8.14 2.14
C LEU A 277 22.53 7.56 0.76
N LEU A 278 22.92 8.21 -0.33
CA LEU A 278 22.68 7.68 -1.68
C LEU A 278 23.47 6.40 -1.97
N ALA A 279 24.70 6.29 -1.46
CA ALA A 279 25.49 5.06 -1.57
C ALA A 279 24.81 3.90 -0.82
N HIS A 280 24.30 4.16 0.39
CA HIS A 280 23.51 3.20 1.14
C HIS A 280 22.22 2.80 0.39
N HIS A 281 21.46 3.75 -0.17
CA HIS A 281 20.26 3.39 -0.92
C HIS A 281 20.54 2.59 -2.19
N ARG A 282 21.68 2.82 -2.86
CA ARG A 282 22.08 2.04 -4.04
C ARG A 282 22.32 0.57 -3.72
N SER A 283 22.68 0.21 -2.48
CA SER A 283 22.84 -1.20 -2.10
C SER A 283 21.53 -1.98 -2.07
N TYR A 284 20.38 -1.29 -2.12
CA TYR A 284 19.06 -1.93 -2.23
C TYR A 284 18.58 -2.09 -3.68
N VAL A 285 19.36 -1.71 -4.68
CA VAL A 285 18.98 -1.77 -6.09
C VAL A 285 19.75 -2.90 -6.77
N ASP A 286 19.05 -4.00 -7.04
CA ASP A 286 19.61 -5.18 -7.73
C ASP A 286 19.67 -4.97 -9.26
N GLY A 287 18.99 -3.93 -9.76
CA GLY A 287 19.00 -3.55 -11.17
C GLY A 287 18.23 -4.53 -12.07
N LEU A 288 18.54 -4.52 -13.37
CA LEU A 288 17.83 -5.34 -14.35
C LEU A 288 18.05 -6.85 -14.15
N ALA A 289 19.22 -7.25 -13.66
CA ALA A 289 19.54 -8.66 -13.42
C ALA A 289 18.67 -9.26 -12.29
N GLY A 290 18.39 -8.48 -11.25
CA GLY A 290 17.50 -8.88 -10.15
C GLY A 290 16.01 -8.80 -10.46
N TRP A 291 15.61 -8.15 -11.56
CA TRP A 291 14.20 -7.81 -11.82
C TRP A 291 13.26 -9.02 -11.78
N TRP A 292 13.58 -10.08 -12.52
CA TRP A 292 12.72 -11.25 -12.63
C TRP A 292 12.65 -12.07 -11.32
N PRO A 293 13.78 -12.47 -10.69
CA PRO A 293 13.75 -13.13 -9.39
C PRO A 293 13.02 -12.32 -8.31
N ASN A 294 13.26 -11.02 -8.24
CA ASN A 294 12.63 -10.16 -7.24
C ASN A 294 11.13 -10.02 -7.48
N TRP A 295 10.69 -9.91 -8.74
CA TRP A 295 9.27 -9.89 -9.07
C TRP A 295 8.58 -11.19 -8.66
N GLN A 296 9.19 -12.34 -8.94
CA GLN A 296 8.65 -13.65 -8.52
C GLN A 296 8.51 -13.72 -7.00
N LEU A 297 9.52 -13.24 -6.27
CA LEU A 297 9.51 -13.26 -4.82
C LEU A 297 8.46 -12.31 -4.23
N GLN A 298 8.35 -11.09 -4.76
CA GLN A 298 7.33 -10.12 -4.35
C GLN A 298 5.90 -10.64 -4.62
N MET A 299 5.68 -11.33 -5.74
CA MET A 299 4.39 -11.96 -6.06
C MET A 299 4.08 -13.12 -5.10
N ALA A 300 5.09 -13.91 -4.72
CA ALA A 300 4.95 -14.97 -3.73
C ALA A 300 4.63 -14.41 -2.33
N GLN A 301 5.33 -13.35 -1.91
CA GLN A 301 5.08 -12.64 -0.65
C GLN A 301 3.67 -12.04 -0.61
N ALA A 302 3.24 -11.36 -1.68
CA ALA A 302 1.89 -10.80 -1.80
C ALA A 302 0.82 -11.89 -1.62
N ARG A 303 0.99 -13.03 -2.32
CA ARG A 303 0.10 -14.19 -2.19
C ARG A 303 0.13 -14.80 -0.78
N ALA A 304 1.29 -14.90 -0.15
CA ALA A 304 1.42 -15.42 1.22
C ALA A 304 0.69 -14.53 2.25
N MET A 305 0.68 -13.22 2.03
CA MET A 305 0.02 -12.22 2.90
C MET A 305 -1.47 -12.04 2.64
N GLU A 306 -2.07 -12.75 1.68
CA GLU A 306 -3.52 -12.73 1.53
C GLU A 306 -4.24 -13.52 2.60
N GLY A 307 -3.55 -14.48 3.21
CA GLY A 307 -4.09 -15.35 4.23
C GLY A 307 -5.22 -16.27 3.75
N LEU A 308 -5.41 -17.35 4.48
CA LEU A 308 -6.57 -18.21 4.34
C LEU A 308 -7.48 -17.98 5.53
N LEU A 309 -8.77 -17.75 5.29
CA LEU A 309 -9.79 -17.93 6.33
C LEU A 309 -9.92 -19.43 6.61
N GLY A 310 -10.32 -19.81 7.82
CA GLY A 310 -10.38 -21.22 8.25
C GLY A 310 -11.27 -22.15 7.41
N ASN A 311 -12.05 -21.60 6.47
CA ASN A 311 -12.87 -22.32 5.50
C ASN A 311 -12.26 -22.37 4.08
N GLY A 312 -10.97 -21.99 3.92
CA GLY A 312 -10.26 -21.98 2.64
C GLY A 312 -10.52 -20.73 1.77
N VAL A 313 -11.36 -19.79 2.20
CA VAL A 313 -11.60 -18.53 1.47
C VAL A 313 -10.46 -17.55 1.74
N THR A 314 -9.88 -16.95 0.71
CA THR A 314 -8.86 -15.90 0.90
C THR A 314 -9.50 -14.55 1.24
N TRP A 315 -8.76 -13.68 1.95
CA TRP A 315 -9.22 -12.30 2.16
C TRP A 315 -9.42 -11.54 0.84
N ALA A 316 -8.60 -11.85 -0.17
CA ALA A 316 -8.72 -11.32 -1.52
C ALA A 316 -10.06 -11.72 -2.17
N GLY A 317 -10.47 -12.99 -2.05
CA GLY A 317 -11.75 -13.47 -2.54
C GLY A 317 -12.93 -12.72 -1.93
N LEU A 318 -12.93 -12.57 -0.60
CA LEU A 318 -13.94 -11.76 0.10
C LEU A 318 -13.94 -10.30 -0.37
N GLY A 319 -12.75 -9.72 -0.55
CA GLY A 319 -12.56 -8.38 -1.10
C GLY A 319 -13.19 -8.19 -2.47
N ILE A 320 -13.00 -9.14 -3.39
CA ILE A 320 -13.59 -9.12 -4.73
C ILE A 320 -15.12 -9.23 -4.66
N GLY A 321 -15.64 -10.16 -3.85
CA GLY A 321 -17.08 -10.31 -3.65
C GLY A 321 -17.75 -9.04 -3.14
N LEU A 322 -17.19 -8.42 -2.09
CA LEU A 322 -17.68 -7.14 -1.58
C LEU A 322 -17.51 -5.99 -2.59
N SER A 323 -16.47 -6.04 -3.42
CA SER A 323 -16.26 -5.02 -4.47
C SER A 323 -17.36 -5.03 -5.52
N LEU A 324 -17.83 -6.21 -5.94
CA LEU A 324 -18.96 -6.35 -6.86
C LEU A 324 -20.24 -5.76 -6.29
N ILE A 325 -20.52 -6.04 -5.01
CA ILE A 325 -21.67 -5.49 -4.28
C ILE A 325 -21.54 -3.97 -4.18
N GLY A 326 -20.39 -3.46 -3.75
CA GLY A 326 -20.11 -2.03 -3.61
C GLY A 326 -20.27 -1.28 -4.92
N ALA A 327 -19.68 -1.77 -6.01
CA ALA A 327 -19.84 -1.17 -7.34
C ALA A 327 -21.31 -1.18 -7.80
N ALA A 328 -22.04 -2.26 -7.52
CA ALA A 328 -23.46 -2.33 -7.87
C ALA A 328 -24.29 -1.27 -7.13
N ILE A 329 -24.01 -1.04 -5.85
CA ILE A 329 -24.63 -0.01 -5.00
C ILE A 329 -24.25 1.39 -5.49
N GLY A 330 -22.97 1.64 -5.77
CA GLY A 330 -22.48 2.96 -6.16
C GLY A 330 -23.01 3.47 -7.51
N GLN A 331 -23.45 2.55 -8.38
CA GLN A 331 -24.12 2.90 -9.64
C GLN A 331 -25.62 3.28 -9.49
N GLY A 332 -26.15 3.35 -8.25
CA GLY A 332 -27.30 4.20 -7.93
C GLY A 332 -28.70 3.71 -8.33
N ARG A 333 -28.96 2.41 -8.48
CA ARG A 333 -30.28 1.94 -8.92
C ARG A 333 -31.28 1.67 -7.78
N SER A 334 -32.57 1.91 -8.03
CA SER A 334 -33.66 1.68 -7.05
C SER A 334 -33.78 0.20 -6.67
N ALA A 335 -34.39 -0.11 -5.52
CA ALA A 335 -34.60 -1.47 -5.04
C ALA A 335 -35.29 -2.40 -6.08
N ARG A 336 -36.05 -1.86 -7.04
CA ARG A 336 -36.65 -2.66 -8.13
C ARG A 336 -35.62 -3.25 -9.10
N SER A 337 -34.48 -2.59 -9.31
CA SER A 337 -33.44 -3.15 -10.17
C SER A 337 -32.68 -4.30 -9.52
N TRP A 338 -32.70 -4.37 -8.19
CA TRP A 338 -32.13 -5.50 -7.45
C TRP A 338 -32.88 -6.80 -7.76
N GLY A 339 -34.18 -6.74 -8.08
CA GLY A 339 -34.95 -7.91 -8.51
C GLY A 339 -34.40 -8.58 -9.78
N ARG A 340 -33.93 -7.79 -10.77
CA ARG A 340 -33.26 -8.33 -11.97
C ARG A 340 -31.81 -8.75 -11.73
N LEU A 341 -31.12 -8.06 -10.82
CA LEU A 341 -29.81 -8.53 -10.35
C LEU A 341 -29.94 -9.86 -9.60
N ARG A 342 -31.08 -10.15 -8.98
CA ARG A 342 -31.32 -11.39 -8.25
C ARG A 342 -31.44 -12.60 -9.18
N SER A 343 -31.97 -12.45 -10.40
CA SER A 343 -32.15 -13.58 -11.33
C SER A 343 -30.91 -13.90 -12.19
N LEU A 344 -30.17 -12.89 -12.66
CA LEU A 344 -28.95 -13.09 -13.47
C LEU A 344 -27.66 -12.72 -12.75
N GLY A 345 -27.74 -11.77 -11.82
CA GLY A 345 -26.58 -11.30 -11.07
C GLY A 345 -26.20 -12.22 -9.92
N LEU A 346 -27.13 -12.92 -9.27
CA LEU A 346 -26.78 -13.87 -8.21
C LEU A 346 -25.93 -15.04 -8.72
N PRO A 347 -26.27 -15.71 -9.85
CA PRO A 347 -25.40 -16.73 -10.44
C PRO A 347 -24.04 -16.17 -10.86
N ILE A 348 -23.99 -14.99 -11.48
CA ILE A 348 -22.73 -14.36 -11.90
C ILE A 348 -21.88 -13.96 -10.68
N VAL A 349 -22.50 -13.40 -9.64
CA VAL A 349 -21.82 -13.05 -8.38
C VAL A 349 -21.36 -14.32 -7.67
N LEU A 350 -22.13 -15.39 -7.67
CA LEU A 350 -21.72 -16.69 -7.13
C LEU A 350 -20.58 -17.29 -7.95
N VAL A 351 -20.64 -17.27 -9.28
CA VAL A 351 -19.54 -17.72 -10.14
C VAL A 351 -18.30 -16.87 -9.92
N LEU A 352 -18.42 -15.54 -9.86
CA LEU A 352 -17.29 -14.66 -9.59
C LEU A 352 -16.77 -14.80 -8.15
N ALA A 353 -17.65 -15.07 -7.18
CA ALA A 353 -17.27 -15.36 -5.80
C ALA A 353 -16.53 -16.70 -5.72
N THR A 354 -17.03 -17.75 -6.35
CA THR A 354 -16.37 -19.06 -6.47
C THR A 354 -15.05 -18.94 -7.21
N LEU A 355 -15.01 -18.22 -8.34
CA LEU A 355 -13.77 -17.91 -9.06
C LEU A 355 -12.83 -17.07 -8.21
N SER A 356 -13.32 -16.23 -7.29
CA SER A 356 -12.49 -15.45 -6.37
C SER A 356 -11.94 -16.26 -5.20
N ILE A 357 -12.58 -17.39 -4.85
CA ILE A 357 -12.03 -18.39 -3.91
C ILE A 357 -10.86 -19.13 -4.56
N VAL A 358 -10.95 -19.39 -5.87
CA VAL A 358 -9.90 -20.06 -6.65
C VAL A 358 -8.93 -19.06 -7.30
N ALA A 359 -9.23 -17.76 -7.24
CA ALA A 359 -8.44 -16.74 -7.90
C ALA A 359 -7.03 -16.73 -7.29
N PRO A 360 -5.98 -16.73 -8.12
CA PRO A 360 -4.64 -16.53 -7.60
C PRO A 360 -4.59 -15.15 -6.98
N GLY A 361 -3.88 -15.05 -5.87
CA GLY A 361 -3.92 -13.85 -5.07
C GLY A 361 -3.59 -12.56 -5.80
N ASN A 362 -2.66 -12.68 -6.73
CA ASN A 362 -2.21 -11.56 -7.55
C ASN A 362 -3.18 -11.18 -8.68
N LEU A 363 -4.44 -11.63 -8.66
CA LEU A 363 -5.44 -11.31 -9.70
C LEU A 363 -5.60 -9.80 -9.92
N ALA A 364 -5.59 -8.99 -8.86
CA ALA A 364 -5.67 -7.54 -9.00
C ALA A 364 -4.48 -6.95 -9.79
N TRP A 365 -3.30 -7.53 -9.62
CA TRP A 365 -2.10 -7.14 -10.36
C TRP A 365 -2.22 -7.51 -11.84
N TRP A 366 -2.62 -8.74 -12.15
CA TRP A 366 -2.84 -9.21 -13.54
C TRP A 366 -3.92 -8.42 -14.28
N ILE A 367 -5.03 -8.12 -13.59
CA ILE A 367 -6.09 -7.23 -14.10
C ILE A 367 -5.50 -5.87 -14.48
N SER A 368 -4.67 -5.32 -13.63
CA SER A 368 -4.10 -3.99 -13.82
C SER A 368 -3.08 -3.98 -14.95
N LEU A 369 -2.28 -5.04 -15.08
CA LEU A 369 -1.35 -5.20 -16.20
C LEU A 369 -2.09 -5.27 -17.54
N ALA A 370 -3.16 -6.05 -17.62
CA ALA A 370 -3.98 -6.15 -18.82
C ALA A 370 -4.72 -4.84 -19.15
N TRP A 371 -5.13 -4.07 -18.12
CA TRP A 371 -5.93 -2.86 -18.32
C TRP A 371 -5.11 -1.58 -18.51
N ALA A 372 -3.92 -1.49 -17.93
CA ALA A 372 -3.13 -0.26 -17.92
C ALA A 372 -2.84 0.33 -19.31
N PRO A 373 -2.52 -0.46 -20.36
CA PRO A 373 -2.34 0.10 -21.71
C PRO A 373 -3.59 0.79 -22.25
N LEU A 374 -4.77 0.26 -21.91
CA LEU A 374 -6.05 0.86 -22.29
C LEU A 374 -6.31 2.16 -21.51
N LEU A 375 -5.96 2.19 -20.22
CA LEU A 375 -6.00 3.40 -19.39
C LEU A 375 -5.07 4.50 -19.92
N LEU A 376 -3.88 4.15 -20.44
CA LEU A 376 -3.02 5.11 -21.13
C LEU A 376 -3.70 5.70 -22.39
N GLY A 377 -4.46 4.84 -23.07
CA GLY A 377 -5.32 5.13 -24.21
C GLY A 377 -6.60 5.90 -23.90
N GLU A 378 -6.91 6.20 -22.64
CA GLU A 378 -8.08 6.99 -22.27
C GLU A 378 -7.88 8.50 -22.50
N GLY A 379 -8.98 9.17 -22.89
CA GLY A 379 -8.98 10.63 -23.10
C GLY A 379 -8.85 11.40 -21.78
N ARG A 380 -9.28 10.81 -20.67
CA ARG A 380 -9.28 11.40 -19.33
C ARG A 380 -7.88 11.36 -18.72
N PRO A 381 -7.25 12.52 -18.40
CA PRO A 381 -5.91 12.55 -17.81
C PRO A 381 -5.80 11.78 -16.49
N SER A 382 -6.85 11.77 -15.68
CA SER A 382 -6.90 11.03 -14.42
C SER A 382 -6.85 9.51 -14.60
N ALA A 383 -7.55 8.95 -15.59
CA ALA A 383 -7.48 7.53 -15.92
C ALA A 383 -6.08 7.15 -16.44
N ARG A 384 -5.50 8.00 -17.30
CA ARG A 384 -4.12 7.84 -17.76
C ARG A 384 -3.13 7.78 -16.62
N LEU A 385 -3.28 8.66 -15.62
CA LEU A 385 -2.43 8.66 -14.42
C LEU A 385 -2.45 7.32 -13.70
N VAL A 386 -3.63 6.69 -13.54
CA VAL A 386 -3.73 5.35 -12.92
C VAL A 386 -2.95 4.30 -13.72
N GLY A 387 -3.09 4.30 -15.06
CA GLY A 387 -2.32 3.41 -15.93
C GLY A 387 -0.81 3.66 -15.84
N THR A 388 -0.39 4.93 -15.85
CA THR A 388 1.03 5.32 -15.69
C THR A 388 1.57 4.91 -14.33
N TRP A 389 0.81 5.15 -13.25
CA TRP A 389 1.19 4.76 -11.90
C TRP A 389 1.43 3.25 -11.80
N PHE A 390 0.48 2.43 -12.26
CA PHE A 390 0.63 0.99 -12.22
C PHE A 390 1.86 0.53 -13.01
N LEU A 391 2.05 0.98 -14.26
CA LEU A 391 3.15 0.51 -15.11
C LEU A 391 4.51 0.93 -14.58
N VAL A 392 4.66 2.17 -14.10
CA VAL A 392 5.91 2.63 -13.49
C VAL A 392 6.25 1.77 -12.28
N MET A 393 5.29 1.53 -11.38
CA MET A 393 5.54 0.76 -10.16
C MET A 393 5.77 -0.73 -10.45
N ALA A 394 5.02 -1.33 -11.38
CA ALA A 394 5.21 -2.71 -11.81
C ALA A 394 6.60 -2.91 -12.44
N ALA A 395 7.11 -1.91 -13.16
CA ALA A 395 8.46 -1.96 -13.72
C ALA A 395 9.55 -1.67 -12.68
N SER A 396 9.35 -0.68 -11.80
CA SER A 396 10.41 -0.21 -10.92
C SER A 396 10.56 -1.02 -9.62
N THR A 397 9.48 -1.56 -9.07
CA THR A 397 9.53 -2.22 -7.75
C THR A 397 10.41 -3.47 -7.74
N PRO A 398 10.41 -4.32 -8.78
CA PRO A 398 11.31 -5.47 -8.81
C PRO A 398 12.80 -5.13 -9.06
N LEU A 399 13.13 -3.88 -9.42
CA LEU A 399 14.54 -3.44 -9.48
C LEU A 399 15.19 -3.30 -8.11
N TYR A 400 14.37 -3.32 -7.04
CA TYR A 400 14.82 -3.25 -5.66
C TYR A 400 14.86 -4.63 -5.03
N HIS A 401 15.66 -4.75 -3.99
CA HIS A 401 15.63 -5.89 -3.08
C HIS A 401 14.17 -6.20 -2.68
N PRO A 402 13.75 -7.47 -2.70
CA PRO A 402 12.36 -7.89 -2.62
C PRO A 402 11.78 -7.83 -1.19
N TYR A 403 11.83 -6.65 -0.57
CA TYR A 403 11.09 -6.36 0.65
C TYR A 403 9.60 -6.29 0.32
N ALA A 404 8.81 -7.12 0.99
CA ALA A 404 7.38 -7.24 0.77
C ALA A 404 6.68 -5.87 0.85
N ARG A 405 7.09 -5.02 1.79
CA ARG A 405 6.53 -3.68 2.02
C ARG A 405 6.66 -2.70 0.84
N LEU A 406 7.67 -2.85 -0.02
CA LEU A 406 7.86 -1.98 -1.19
C LEU A 406 6.77 -2.16 -2.26
N TRP A 407 6.02 -3.27 -2.18
CA TRP A 407 4.96 -3.61 -3.13
C TRP A 407 3.64 -2.82 -2.91
N LEU A 408 3.47 -2.16 -1.76
CA LEU A 408 2.21 -1.49 -1.40
C LEU A 408 1.73 -0.43 -2.40
N PRO A 409 2.56 0.49 -2.93
CA PRO A 409 2.09 1.45 -3.93
C PRO A 409 1.67 0.78 -5.24
N THR A 410 2.31 -0.32 -5.64
CA THR A 410 1.92 -1.14 -6.79
C THR A 410 0.54 -1.74 -6.56
N LEU A 411 0.31 -2.36 -5.39
CA LEU A 411 -0.99 -2.93 -5.04
C LEU A 411 -2.09 -1.89 -4.95
N ALA A 412 -1.82 -0.70 -4.41
CA ALA A 412 -2.81 0.36 -4.36
C ALA A 412 -3.24 0.83 -5.76
N ALA A 413 -2.28 0.94 -6.70
CA ALA A 413 -2.61 1.17 -8.11
C ALA A 413 -3.50 0.03 -8.63
N SER A 414 -3.19 -1.21 -8.25
CA SER A 414 -3.98 -2.38 -8.64
C SER A 414 -5.39 -2.41 -8.06
N TRP A 415 -5.62 -1.95 -6.84
CA TRP A 415 -6.96 -1.85 -6.25
C TRP A 415 -7.79 -0.74 -6.91
N VAL A 416 -7.15 0.36 -7.30
CA VAL A 416 -7.81 1.45 -8.04
C VAL A 416 -8.22 0.96 -9.43
N ALA A 417 -7.29 0.36 -10.19
CA ALA A 417 -7.59 -0.21 -11.50
C ALA A 417 -8.58 -1.39 -11.41
N GLY A 418 -8.41 -2.32 -10.47
CA GLY A 418 -9.35 -3.41 -10.24
C GLY A 418 -10.78 -2.91 -9.95
N GLY A 419 -10.92 -1.92 -9.07
CA GLY A 419 -12.23 -1.34 -8.75
C GLY A 419 -12.90 -0.66 -9.95
N GLY A 420 -12.14 0.05 -10.77
CA GLY A 420 -12.64 0.62 -12.02
C GLY A 420 -13.10 -0.43 -13.02
N LEU A 421 -12.36 -1.53 -13.19
CA LEU A 421 -12.72 -2.59 -14.12
C LEU A 421 -13.99 -3.31 -13.66
N ILE A 422 -14.12 -3.59 -12.36
CA ILE A 422 -15.33 -4.17 -11.77
C ILE A 422 -16.54 -3.29 -12.06
N ALA A 423 -16.42 -1.97 -11.86
CA ALA A 423 -17.50 -1.03 -12.16
C ALA A 423 -17.84 -0.96 -13.67
N ALA A 424 -16.82 -1.00 -14.54
CA ALA A 424 -17.00 -1.02 -15.99
C ALA A 424 -17.72 -2.30 -16.47
N PHE A 425 -17.30 -3.46 -15.95
CA PHE A 425 -17.92 -4.77 -16.23
C PHE A 425 -19.40 -4.79 -15.83
N LEU A 426 -19.72 -4.35 -14.61
CA LEU A 426 -21.11 -4.28 -14.17
C LEU A 426 -21.95 -3.32 -15.00
N SER A 427 -21.38 -2.19 -15.44
CA SER A 427 -22.07 -1.25 -16.33
C SER A 427 -22.37 -1.89 -17.69
N TRP A 428 -21.41 -2.63 -18.26
CA TRP A 428 -21.56 -3.34 -19.52
C TRP A 428 -22.60 -4.46 -19.46
N ALA A 429 -22.53 -5.32 -18.43
CA ALA A 429 -23.46 -6.43 -18.25
C ALA A 429 -24.91 -5.94 -18.19
N ARG A 430 -25.13 -4.72 -17.68
CA ARG A 430 -26.44 -4.05 -17.64
C ARG A 430 -26.88 -3.51 -18.99
N GLY A 431 -25.97 -2.96 -19.80
CA GLY A 431 -26.29 -2.32 -21.09
C GLY A 431 -26.92 -3.26 -22.12
N ARG A 432 -26.65 -4.56 -22.03
CA ARG A 432 -27.29 -5.59 -22.89
C ARG A 432 -28.76 -5.85 -22.57
N SER A 433 -29.25 -5.42 -21.41
CA SER A 433 -30.56 -5.83 -20.88
C SER A 433 -31.69 -4.79 -21.03
N GLY A 434 -31.43 -3.66 -21.71
CA GLY A 434 -32.39 -2.56 -21.79
C GLY A 434 -32.34 -1.78 -23.09
N GLN A 435 -32.81 -2.38 -24.18
CA GLN A 435 -32.94 -1.73 -25.49
C GLN A 435 -34.25 -0.91 -25.65
N GLY A 436 -34.89 -0.48 -24.55
CA GLY A 436 -36.23 0.10 -24.59
C GLY A 436 -36.43 1.52 -24.03
N GLY A 437 -35.40 2.22 -23.55
CA GLY A 437 -35.61 3.52 -22.89
C GLY A 437 -34.42 4.45 -23.01
N GLU A 438 -34.61 5.49 -23.82
CA GLU A 438 -33.78 6.68 -24.09
C GLU A 438 -32.27 6.49 -24.42
N PRO A 439 -31.81 7.01 -25.57
CA PRO A 439 -30.41 6.95 -25.98
C PRO A 439 -29.56 7.91 -25.14
N GLY A 440 -29.07 7.42 -24.00
CA GLY A 440 -27.89 8.00 -23.37
C GLY A 440 -26.66 7.85 -24.30
N PRO A 441 -25.70 8.78 -24.25
CA PRO A 441 -24.52 8.72 -25.12
C PRO A 441 -23.83 7.35 -24.99
N PRO A 442 -23.55 6.66 -26.11
CA PRO A 442 -22.96 5.33 -26.08
C PRO A 442 -21.63 5.43 -25.34
N PRO A 443 -21.38 4.55 -24.35
CA PRO A 443 -20.09 4.54 -23.70
C PRO A 443 -19.07 4.14 -24.78
N SER A 444 -18.14 5.03 -25.09
CA SER A 444 -17.52 5.06 -26.42
C SER A 444 -16.60 3.88 -26.73
N ARG A 445 -16.14 3.10 -25.74
CA ARG A 445 -15.31 1.88 -25.92
C ARG A 445 -15.39 0.75 -24.86
N PRO A 446 -16.15 0.79 -23.74
CA PRO A 446 -15.90 -0.13 -22.62
C PRO A 446 -16.46 -1.54 -22.79
N ALA A 447 -17.32 -1.81 -23.78
CA ALA A 447 -18.02 -3.09 -23.83
C ALA A 447 -17.10 -4.29 -24.10
N ARG A 448 -16.17 -4.14 -25.04
CA ARG A 448 -15.21 -5.21 -25.38
C ARG A 448 -14.09 -5.29 -24.34
N THR A 449 -13.57 -4.15 -23.91
CA THR A 449 -12.48 -4.09 -22.92
C THR A 449 -12.91 -4.64 -21.56
N ALA A 450 -14.14 -4.39 -21.12
CA ALA A 450 -14.66 -4.90 -19.85
C ALA A 450 -14.82 -6.44 -19.81
N VAL A 451 -14.79 -7.13 -20.97
CA VAL A 451 -14.85 -8.60 -21.05
C VAL A 451 -13.48 -9.19 -21.36
N ILE A 452 -12.77 -8.62 -22.34
CA ILE A 452 -11.46 -9.11 -22.77
C ILE A 452 -10.44 -8.99 -21.65
N VAL A 453 -10.44 -7.88 -20.89
CA VAL A 453 -9.44 -7.66 -19.84
C VAL A 453 -9.58 -8.67 -18.70
N PRO A 454 -10.78 -8.91 -18.11
CA PRO A 454 -10.92 -9.97 -17.11
C PRO A 454 -10.57 -11.35 -17.66
N LEU A 455 -10.97 -11.68 -18.89
CA LEU A 455 -10.66 -12.99 -19.48
C LEU A 455 -9.15 -13.17 -19.67
N LEU A 456 -8.45 -12.15 -20.19
CA LEU A 456 -7.01 -12.16 -20.32
C LEU A 456 -6.33 -12.23 -18.95
N ALA A 457 -6.82 -11.48 -17.97
CA ALA A 457 -6.30 -11.52 -16.62
C ALA A 457 -6.48 -12.90 -15.98
N ILE A 458 -7.65 -13.55 -16.16
CA ILE A 458 -7.92 -14.92 -15.70
C ILE A 458 -7.03 -15.92 -16.44
N LEU A 459 -6.80 -15.75 -17.74
CA LEU A 459 -5.90 -16.60 -18.51
C LEU A 459 -4.46 -16.48 -17.99
N LEU A 460 -3.96 -15.26 -17.79
CA LEU A 460 -2.63 -14.99 -17.24
C LEU A 460 -2.49 -15.51 -15.80
N ALA A 461 -3.52 -15.30 -14.98
CA ALA A 461 -3.67 -15.86 -13.65
C ALA A 461 -3.71 -17.39 -13.65
N GLY A 462 -4.31 -18.01 -14.67
CA GLY A 462 -4.32 -19.47 -14.84
C GLY A 462 -2.95 -20.06 -15.18
N LEU A 463 -2.00 -19.23 -15.61
CA LEU A 463 -0.59 -19.61 -15.74
C LEU A 463 0.14 -19.57 -14.39
N ASP A 464 -0.43 -18.95 -13.36
CA ASP A 464 0.19 -18.81 -12.03
C ASP A 464 0.60 -20.18 -11.43
N PRO A 465 -0.22 -21.25 -11.47
CA PRO A 465 0.21 -22.58 -11.04
C PRO A 465 1.32 -23.20 -11.89
N LEU A 466 1.43 -22.85 -13.18
CA LEU A 466 2.52 -23.30 -14.05
C LEU A 466 3.82 -22.54 -13.78
N LEU A 467 3.70 -21.24 -13.48
CA LEU A 467 4.81 -20.36 -13.14
C LEU A 467 5.30 -20.60 -11.70
N TRP A 468 4.42 -21.04 -10.80
CA TRP A 468 4.67 -21.22 -9.36
C TRP A 468 3.99 -22.48 -8.77
N PRO A 469 4.28 -23.70 -9.26
CA PRO A 469 3.61 -24.90 -8.79
C PRO A 469 3.99 -25.19 -7.32
N GLY A 470 3.08 -24.88 -6.39
CA GLY A 470 3.18 -25.30 -4.98
C GLY A 470 4.32 -24.68 -4.17
N ARG A 471 4.92 -23.56 -4.61
CA ARG A 471 6.11 -22.98 -3.95
C ARG A 471 5.81 -21.91 -2.90
N VAL A 472 4.57 -21.46 -2.80
CA VAL A 472 4.18 -20.40 -1.85
C VAL A 472 3.61 -21.01 -0.58
N ARG A 473 4.28 -20.79 0.54
CA ARG A 473 3.78 -21.20 1.86
C ARG A 473 2.70 -20.21 2.34
N PRO A 474 1.45 -20.65 2.56
CA PRO A 474 0.41 -19.76 3.07
C PRO A 474 0.65 -19.47 4.55
N PHE A 475 0.37 -18.24 4.99
CA PHE A 475 0.30 -17.91 6.41
C PHE A 475 -1.15 -17.88 6.88
N PRO A 476 -1.54 -18.76 7.82
CA PRO A 476 -2.94 -18.92 8.18
C PRO A 476 -3.52 -17.75 8.99
N GLU A 477 -2.71 -16.92 9.64
CA GLU A 477 -3.20 -15.90 10.60
C GLU A 477 -2.57 -14.51 10.42
N LEU A 478 -3.13 -13.70 9.50
CA LEU A 478 -2.74 -12.27 9.33
C LEU A 478 -2.98 -11.40 10.57
N LEU A 479 -3.87 -11.85 11.45
CA LEU A 479 -4.26 -11.15 12.67
C LEU A 479 -3.69 -11.81 13.94
N SER A 480 -2.69 -12.68 13.76
CA SER A 480 -2.00 -13.33 14.88
C SER A 480 -1.35 -12.29 15.80
N PRO A 481 -1.25 -12.58 17.11
CA PRO A 481 -0.43 -11.81 18.04
C PRO A 481 1.03 -11.75 17.57
N ASN A 482 1.64 -10.58 17.70
CA ASN A 482 3.04 -10.32 17.33
C ASN A 482 3.69 -9.39 18.36
N ASP A 483 3.71 -9.85 19.61
CA ASP A 483 4.30 -9.13 20.74
C ASP A 483 5.37 -9.93 21.48
N GLY A 484 6.06 -10.83 20.77
CA GLY A 484 7.07 -11.73 21.32
C GLY A 484 8.18 -10.97 22.04
N VAL A 485 8.78 -9.98 21.37
CA VAL A 485 9.84 -9.13 21.95
C VAL A 485 9.34 -8.39 23.19
N ARG A 486 8.14 -7.81 23.13
CA ARG A 486 7.56 -7.08 24.28
C ARG A 486 7.32 -7.99 25.48
N ARG A 487 6.74 -9.17 25.27
CA ARG A 487 6.48 -10.14 26.34
C ARG A 487 7.78 -10.65 26.95
N PHE A 488 8.75 -11.00 26.12
CA PHE A 488 10.06 -11.44 26.57
C PHE A 488 10.79 -10.34 27.37
N SER A 489 10.80 -9.09 26.89
CA SER A 489 11.43 -8.00 27.63
C SER A 489 10.78 -7.76 29.00
N LYS A 490 9.48 -8.05 29.16
CA LYS A 490 8.77 -7.96 30.45
C LYS A 490 9.10 -9.12 31.39
N SER A 491 9.32 -10.32 30.86
CA SER A 491 9.67 -11.50 31.66
C SER A 491 11.15 -11.57 32.03
N LEU A 492 12.01 -10.79 31.35
CA LEU A 492 13.46 -10.87 31.49
C LEU A 492 13.95 -10.71 32.94
N VAL A 493 13.61 -9.61 33.62
CA VAL A 493 14.14 -9.32 34.96
C VAL A 493 13.49 -10.18 36.06
N PRO A 494 12.16 -10.14 36.26
CA PRO A 494 11.54 -10.90 37.36
C PRO A 494 11.52 -12.42 37.13
N GLY A 495 11.66 -12.88 35.89
CA GLY A 495 11.56 -14.31 35.55
C GLY A 495 12.90 -14.97 35.25
N LEU A 496 13.69 -14.41 34.33
CA LEU A 496 14.86 -15.11 33.77
C LEU A 496 16.16 -14.79 34.51
N LEU A 497 16.36 -13.55 34.93
CA LEU A 497 17.62 -13.14 35.58
C LEU A 497 17.56 -13.26 37.11
N GLY A 498 16.36 -13.33 37.70
CA GLY A 498 16.13 -13.43 39.15
C GLY A 498 16.46 -12.15 39.95
N ALA A 499 17.41 -11.35 39.49
CA ALA A 499 17.77 -10.05 40.01
C ALA A 499 17.90 -9.02 38.87
N ARG A 500 17.92 -7.73 39.23
CA ARG A 500 18.19 -6.67 38.26
C ARG A 500 19.66 -6.74 37.85
N PRO A 501 19.98 -6.85 36.53
CA PRO A 501 21.35 -6.94 36.08
C PRO A 501 22.09 -5.62 36.29
N ASP A 502 23.39 -5.71 36.58
CA ASP A 502 24.28 -4.55 36.73
C ASP A 502 24.59 -3.88 35.38
N GLY A 503 24.49 -4.64 34.30
CA GLY A 503 24.59 -4.15 32.92
C GLY A 503 24.07 -5.16 31.91
N LEU A 504 23.51 -4.66 30.79
CA LEU A 504 23.07 -5.49 29.68
C LEU A 504 23.79 -5.11 28.38
N HIS A 505 24.42 -6.12 27.76
CA HIS A 505 25.07 -6.03 26.45
C HIS A 505 24.09 -6.53 25.40
N LEU A 506 23.75 -5.70 24.42
CA LEU A 506 22.70 -6.00 23.45
C LEU A 506 23.30 -6.09 22.04
N TYR A 507 23.27 -7.29 21.45
CA TYR A 507 23.35 -7.48 20.00
C TYR A 507 21.99 -8.01 19.53
N THR A 508 21.03 -7.09 19.51
CA THR A 508 19.60 -7.38 19.30
C THR A 508 18.96 -6.36 18.36
N ARG A 509 17.80 -6.67 17.79
CA ARG A 509 17.00 -5.66 17.08
C ARG A 509 16.75 -4.42 17.97
N PRO A 510 16.66 -3.20 17.40
CA PRO A 510 16.38 -1.96 18.14
C PRO A 510 15.07 -1.97 18.96
N THR A 511 14.14 -2.90 18.67
CA THR A 511 12.92 -3.07 19.45
C THR A 511 13.18 -3.54 20.89
N PHE A 512 14.22 -4.35 21.11
CA PHE A 512 14.62 -4.77 22.46
C PHE A 512 15.09 -3.60 23.30
N SER A 513 16.02 -2.78 22.78
CA SER A 513 16.54 -1.63 23.51
C SER A 513 15.41 -0.65 23.86
N PHE A 514 14.47 -0.42 22.95
CA PHE A 514 13.28 0.38 23.21
C PHE A 514 12.42 -0.19 24.37
N TYR A 515 12.09 -1.49 24.35
CA TYR A 515 11.26 -2.10 25.40
C TYR A 515 11.96 -2.20 26.75
N LEU A 516 13.28 -2.40 26.78
CA LEU A 516 14.05 -2.42 28.02
C LEU A 516 14.14 -1.02 28.64
N ARG A 517 14.41 0.02 27.82
CA ARG A 517 14.45 1.42 28.28
C ARG A 517 13.11 1.91 28.82
N THR A 518 12.00 1.59 28.13
CA THR A 518 10.66 1.96 28.60
C THR A 518 10.26 1.27 29.92
N GLN A 519 10.93 0.18 30.29
CA GLN A 519 10.80 -0.49 31.57
C GLN A 519 11.81 -0.02 32.63
N GLY A 520 12.66 0.95 32.31
CA GLY A 520 13.71 1.43 33.21
C GLY A 520 14.86 0.43 33.43
N ILE A 521 15.00 -0.58 32.55
CA ILE A 521 16.10 -1.54 32.62
C ILE A 521 17.35 -0.91 31.99
N GLY A 522 18.43 -0.84 32.76
CA GLY A 522 19.72 -0.27 32.35
C GLY A 522 20.74 -0.33 33.50
N PRO A 523 22.03 -0.08 33.21
CA PRO A 523 22.60 0.44 31.96
C PRO A 523 22.57 -0.56 30.78
N LEU A 524 22.34 -0.04 29.57
CA LEU A 524 22.32 -0.83 28.32
C LEU A 524 23.52 -0.43 27.44
N ARG A 525 24.30 -1.42 26.98
CA ARG A 525 25.40 -1.25 26.02
C ARG A 525 24.99 -1.92 24.70
N ILE A 526 24.78 -1.13 23.65
CA ILE A 526 24.37 -1.65 22.34
C ILE A 526 25.63 -1.92 21.51
N HIS A 527 25.73 -3.13 20.99
CA HIS A 527 26.83 -3.61 20.15
C HIS A 527 26.42 -3.58 18.68
N GLY A 528 27.32 -3.11 17.81
CA GLY A 528 27.06 -3.03 16.36
C GLY A 528 27.28 -4.35 15.62
N ASP A 529 28.05 -5.25 16.22
CA ASP A 529 28.44 -6.55 15.67
C ASP A 529 28.65 -7.57 16.81
N LEU A 530 28.75 -8.85 16.46
CA LEU A 530 28.98 -9.92 17.43
C LEU A 530 30.41 -9.90 18.03
N ASP A 531 31.37 -9.37 17.28
CA ASP A 531 32.80 -9.33 17.65
C ASP A 531 33.07 -8.36 18.82
N SER A 532 32.32 -7.27 18.90
CA SER A 532 32.35 -6.34 20.03
C SER A 532 31.84 -6.97 21.32
N ILE A 533 30.86 -7.90 21.26
CA ILE A 533 30.50 -8.73 22.42
C ILE A 533 31.63 -9.72 22.76
N ARG A 534 32.21 -10.38 21.74
CA ARG A 534 33.29 -11.36 21.92
C ARG A 534 34.50 -10.79 22.65
N THR A 535 34.85 -9.55 22.34
CA THR A 535 36.00 -8.84 22.94
C THR A 535 35.67 -8.21 24.30
N THR A 536 34.41 -8.24 24.73
CA THR A 536 33.99 -7.70 26.02
C THR A 536 33.99 -8.80 27.08
N SER A 537 34.85 -8.67 28.10
CA SER A 537 34.86 -9.57 29.26
C SER A 537 33.63 -9.31 30.15
N PRO A 538 32.82 -10.33 30.47
CA PRO A 538 31.67 -10.14 31.35
C PRO A 538 32.10 -9.91 32.80
N SER A 539 31.49 -8.91 33.45
CA SER A 539 31.60 -8.74 34.90
C SER A 539 30.52 -9.57 35.63
N PRO A 540 30.71 -9.95 36.91
CA PRO A 540 29.63 -10.50 37.72
C PRO A 540 28.40 -9.57 37.68
N GLY A 541 27.22 -10.13 37.42
CA GLY A 541 25.97 -9.37 37.31
C GLY A 541 25.70 -8.72 35.94
N GLU A 542 26.65 -8.77 34.99
CA GLU A 542 26.42 -8.35 33.59
C GLU A 542 25.91 -9.52 32.74
N TYR A 543 24.98 -9.24 31.83
CA TYR A 543 24.44 -10.24 30.90
C TYR A 543 24.52 -9.74 29.45
N ALA A 544 24.62 -10.64 28.49
CA ALA A 544 24.48 -10.33 27.07
C ALA A 544 23.21 -10.94 26.49
N ILE A 545 22.54 -10.23 25.58
CA ILE A 545 21.38 -10.70 24.83
C ILE A 545 21.72 -10.66 23.35
N ILE A 546 21.53 -11.80 22.68
CA ILE A 546 21.84 -12.00 21.28
C ILE A 546 20.58 -12.45 20.56
N ASP A 547 20.22 -11.77 19.48
CA ASP A 547 19.00 -12.04 18.71
C ASP A 547 19.33 -12.68 17.35
N ALA A 548 18.87 -13.91 17.12
CA ALA A 548 19.06 -14.62 15.85
C ALA A 548 18.43 -13.87 14.65
N ALA A 549 17.47 -12.98 14.89
CA ALA A 549 16.87 -12.17 13.84
C ALA A 549 17.86 -11.20 13.17
N LEU A 550 19.05 -10.99 13.75
CA LEU A 550 20.15 -10.23 13.14
C LEU A 550 21.06 -11.11 12.26
N GLY A 551 20.67 -12.35 11.96
CA GLY A 551 21.44 -13.26 11.11
C GLY A 551 22.49 -14.08 11.86
N VAL A 552 22.46 -14.08 13.20
CA VAL A 552 23.35 -14.91 14.02
C VAL A 552 22.97 -16.38 13.89
N THR A 553 23.93 -17.22 13.52
CA THR A 553 23.78 -18.67 13.45
C THR A 553 24.20 -19.36 14.74
N PRO A 554 23.78 -20.61 15.00
CA PRO A 554 24.33 -21.40 16.11
C PRO A 554 25.86 -21.49 16.09
N ASP A 555 26.48 -21.62 14.91
CA ASP A 555 27.93 -21.69 14.77
C ASP A 555 28.64 -20.37 15.15
N ASP A 556 27.98 -19.22 14.92
CA ASP A 556 28.49 -17.93 15.37
C ASP A 556 28.44 -17.83 16.91
N LEU A 557 27.37 -18.37 17.51
CA LEU A 557 27.21 -18.42 18.95
C LEU A 557 28.25 -19.35 19.60
N ASP A 558 28.48 -20.53 19.06
CA ASP A 558 29.49 -21.47 19.56
C ASP A 558 30.90 -20.89 19.48
N ARG A 559 31.20 -20.17 18.39
CA ARG A 559 32.45 -19.39 18.27
C ARG A 559 32.55 -18.29 19.31
N LEU A 560 31.46 -17.57 19.60
CA LEU A 560 31.43 -16.58 20.67
C LEU A 560 31.70 -17.22 22.04
N LEU A 561 30.98 -18.30 22.39
CA LEU A 561 31.08 -18.97 23.69
C LEU A 561 32.44 -19.60 23.93
N SER A 562 33.08 -20.15 22.91
CA SER A 562 34.41 -20.79 23.01
C SER A 562 35.57 -19.79 23.16
N SER A 563 35.37 -18.54 22.74
CA SER A 563 36.44 -17.52 22.68
C SER A 563 36.25 -16.37 23.66
N SER A 564 35.20 -16.41 24.48
CA SER A 564 34.87 -15.34 25.43
C SER A 564 34.62 -15.87 26.85
N GLY A 565 34.53 -14.97 27.82
CA GLY A 565 34.13 -15.32 29.20
C GLY A 565 32.63 -15.55 29.39
N TRP A 566 31.85 -15.60 28.30
CA TRP A 566 30.39 -15.74 28.35
C TRP A 566 29.96 -17.21 28.36
N ARG A 567 28.88 -17.52 29.08
CA ARG A 567 28.19 -18.83 29.04
C ARG A 567 26.73 -18.67 28.71
N LEU A 568 26.19 -19.61 27.94
CA LEU A 568 24.76 -19.68 27.66
C LEU A 568 24.00 -19.87 28.97
N HIS A 569 23.16 -18.90 29.31
CA HIS A 569 22.33 -18.90 30.51
C HIS A 569 20.90 -19.34 30.18
N VAL A 570 20.31 -18.78 29.12
CA VAL A 570 18.95 -19.07 28.68
C VAL A 570 18.88 -19.02 27.15
N GLN A 571 18.07 -19.89 26.56
CA GLN A 571 17.66 -19.82 25.16
C GLN A 571 16.14 -19.76 25.09
N GLU A 572 15.60 -18.73 24.43
CA GLU A 572 14.16 -18.54 24.24
C GLU A 572 13.81 -18.44 22.76
N THR A 573 12.62 -18.91 22.40
CA THR A 573 12.09 -18.79 21.04
C THR A 573 10.89 -17.86 21.04
N LEU A 574 11.00 -16.73 20.36
CA LEU A 574 9.97 -15.70 20.33
C LEU A 574 9.13 -15.83 19.06
N PRO A 575 7.80 -15.62 19.13
CA PRO A 575 7.00 -15.43 17.94
C PRO A 575 7.46 -14.16 17.21
N THR A 576 7.41 -14.19 15.89
CA THR A 576 7.81 -13.10 15.00
C THR A 576 6.69 -12.81 14.02
N SER A 577 6.50 -11.54 13.69
CA SER A 577 5.51 -11.10 12.73
C SER A 577 5.88 -11.54 11.33
N ILE A 578 4.87 -11.85 10.52
CA ILE A 578 5.05 -12.13 9.10
C ILE A 578 5.80 -10.99 8.39
N ALA A 579 5.55 -9.73 8.75
CA ALA A 579 6.27 -8.59 8.19
C ALA A 579 7.78 -8.67 8.46
N THR A 580 8.17 -9.01 9.69
CA THR A 580 9.59 -9.18 10.06
C THR A 580 10.21 -10.38 9.37
N LEU A 581 9.49 -11.51 9.31
CA LEU A 581 9.99 -12.70 8.63
C LEU A 581 10.28 -12.42 7.15
N LEU A 582 9.34 -11.77 6.46
CA LEU A 582 9.45 -11.50 5.03
C LEU A 582 10.54 -10.48 4.68
N ASP A 583 10.87 -9.56 5.60
CA ASP A 583 11.95 -8.61 5.37
C ASP A 583 13.34 -9.21 5.70
N VAL A 584 13.46 -10.11 6.68
CA VAL A 584 14.74 -10.75 7.04
C VAL A 584 15.08 -11.93 6.14
N ARG A 585 14.08 -12.73 5.78
CA ARG A 585 14.25 -13.97 4.99
C ARG A 585 13.16 -14.05 3.92
N PRO A 586 13.21 -13.18 2.90
CA PRO A 586 12.17 -13.11 1.88
C PRO A 586 11.97 -14.46 1.16
N GLU A 587 13.00 -15.29 1.04
CA GLU A 587 12.98 -16.64 0.47
C GLU A 587 12.20 -17.66 1.30
N THR A 588 11.86 -17.40 2.56
CA THR A 588 11.12 -18.37 3.40
C THR A 588 9.72 -18.67 2.88
N VAL A 589 9.15 -17.78 2.06
CA VAL A 589 7.87 -18.02 1.36
C VAL A 589 8.03 -18.67 0.00
N PHE A 590 9.24 -18.73 -0.54
CA PHE A 590 9.52 -19.22 -1.88
C PHE A 590 10.85 -19.96 -1.91
N ASP A 591 10.78 -21.28 -1.89
CA ASP A 591 11.95 -22.13 -2.03
C ASP A 591 12.06 -22.57 -3.51
N SER A 592 13.03 -21.99 -4.23
CA SER A 592 13.27 -22.34 -5.64
C SER A 592 13.90 -23.72 -5.81
N ALA A 593 14.53 -24.26 -4.76
CA ALA A 593 15.21 -25.55 -4.76
C ALA A 593 14.26 -26.71 -4.42
N ARG A 594 13.17 -26.45 -3.69
CA ARG A 594 12.14 -27.46 -3.45
C ARG A 594 11.39 -27.83 -4.73
N ALA A 595 11.29 -29.14 -4.93
CA ALA A 595 10.46 -29.71 -5.96
C ALA A 595 8.98 -29.35 -5.69
N PRO A 596 8.13 -29.19 -6.72
CA PRO A 596 6.72 -28.82 -6.56
C PRO A 596 5.99 -29.74 -5.57
N LEU A 597 5.08 -29.19 -4.75
CA LEU A 597 4.19 -30.00 -3.89
C LEU A 597 3.57 -31.14 -4.72
N GLY A 598 3.92 -32.40 -4.38
CA GLY A 598 3.47 -33.61 -5.07
C GLY A 598 4.50 -34.33 -5.95
N SER A 599 5.75 -33.87 -6.01
CA SER A 599 6.81 -34.51 -6.83
C SER A 599 7.57 -35.65 -6.13
N GLU A 600 7.49 -35.77 -4.81
CA GLU A 600 7.72 -36.98 -4.02
C GLU A 600 7.24 -36.66 -2.59
N PRO A 601 6.66 -37.61 -1.83
CA PRO A 601 6.40 -37.38 -0.42
C PRO A 601 7.76 -37.21 0.28
N ASP A 602 8.03 -36.02 0.80
CA ASP A 602 9.15 -35.81 1.73
C ASP A 602 9.02 -36.90 2.81
N SER A 603 9.96 -37.84 2.80
CA SER A 603 10.02 -38.95 3.77
C SER A 603 10.38 -38.47 5.17
N ASP A 604 10.62 -37.17 5.32
CA ASP A 604 10.73 -36.47 6.58
C ASP A 604 9.35 -35.84 6.92
N PRO A 605 8.49 -36.52 7.71
CA PRO A 605 7.31 -35.92 8.33
C PRO A 605 7.71 -34.95 9.45
N SER A 606 8.78 -34.19 9.26
CA SER A 606 9.11 -33.05 10.10
C SER A 606 7.87 -32.16 10.19
N PRO A 607 7.43 -31.84 11.41
CA PRO A 607 6.05 -31.62 11.72
C PRO A 607 5.49 -30.51 10.85
N ALA A 608 4.41 -30.84 10.16
CA ALA A 608 3.49 -29.83 9.72
C ALA A 608 3.08 -28.98 10.94
N LEU A 609 3.69 -27.80 11.02
CA LEU A 609 3.03 -26.55 11.37
C LEU A 609 2.79 -26.30 12.87
N ASP A 610 3.84 -25.89 13.59
CA ASP A 610 3.71 -24.57 14.22
C ASP A 610 4.23 -23.54 13.21
N ALA A 611 3.37 -23.23 12.23
CA ALA A 611 3.68 -22.38 11.06
C ALA A 611 4.03 -20.92 11.42
N ARG A 612 4.07 -20.61 12.72
CA ARG A 612 4.28 -19.27 13.21
C ARG A 612 5.75 -18.92 13.04
N PRO A 613 6.07 -17.77 12.41
CA PRO A 613 7.44 -17.30 12.35
C PRO A 613 8.01 -17.19 13.77
N ARG A 614 9.23 -17.67 13.96
CA ARG A 614 9.90 -17.66 15.26
C ARG A 614 11.34 -17.16 15.12
N SER A 615 11.82 -16.41 16.10
CA SER A 615 13.24 -16.01 16.22
C SER A 615 13.79 -16.46 17.56
N THR A 616 14.98 -17.05 17.55
CA THR A 616 15.68 -17.46 18.77
C THR A 616 16.41 -16.27 19.40
N VAL A 617 16.41 -16.20 20.72
CA VAL A 617 17.16 -15.22 21.51
C VAL A 617 17.97 -15.98 22.55
N TRP A 618 19.24 -15.63 22.68
CA TRP A 618 20.16 -16.20 23.65
C TRP A 618 20.53 -15.17 24.70
N ILE A 619 20.48 -15.58 25.97
CA ILE A 619 20.96 -14.81 27.11
C ILE A 619 22.25 -15.45 27.58
N LEU A 620 23.32 -14.66 27.67
CA LEU A 620 24.61 -15.10 28.17
C LEU A 620 24.90 -14.45 29.52
N GLY A 621 25.49 -15.22 30.43
CA GLY A 621 26.00 -14.74 31.71
C GLY A 621 27.52 -14.94 31.82
N PRO A 622 28.16 -14.43 32.89
CA PRO A 622 29.57 -14.70 33.16
C PRO A 622 29.79 -16.19 33.44
N SER A 623 30.95 -16.71 33.00
CA SER A 623 31.39 -18.09 33.21
C SER A 623 31.66 -18.47 34.66
#